data_AF-A0A3Q3JYT4-F1
#
_entry.id   AF-A0A3Q3JYT4-F1
#
_cell.length_a   1.000
_cell.length_b   1.000
_cell.length_c   1.000
_cell.angle_alpha   90.00
_cell.angle_beta   90.00
_cell.angle_gamma   90.00
#
_symmetry.space_group_name_H-M   'P 1'
#
loop_
_entity.id
_entity.type
_entity.pdbx_description
1 polymer ?
#
loop_
_entity_poly.entity_id
_entity_poly.type
_entity_poly.pdbx_seq_one_letter_code
_entity_poly.pdbx_strand_id
1 'polypeptide(L)'
;MHLKRTLIKKLIGEGKTYKEVQKIIGCSAKMISNALKWRAKPERRGRKRKTTIKMDRRITRMAKAQPMISSRMIKDSLELPVSTVTVRRRLCEANLFSRIPRKVPLLKKRHVQKRLQFAKEHINWPKEKWRNILWTDESKISPRKPPSVD
;
A
#
# COMPACT_ATOMS: atom_id res chain seq x y z
N MET A 1 -2.79 -3.17 -29.52
CA MET A 1 -1.60 -3.03 -30.41
C MET A 1 -0.82 -4.33 -30.62
N HIS A 2 -0.65 -5.19 -29.61
CA HIS A 2 0.12 -6.43 -29.74
C HIS A 2 -0.45 -7.39 -30.80
N LEU A 3 -1.77 -7.63 -30.77
CA LEU A 3 -2.50 -8.48 -31.72
C LEU A 3 -2.35 -8.07 -33.20
N LYS A 4 -2.34 -6.76 -33.49
CA LYS A 4 -2.14 -6.28 -34.87
C LYS A 4 -0.72 -6.55 -35.38
N ARG A 5 0.30 -6.47 -34.51
CA ARG A 5 1.70 -6.73 -34.91
C ARG A 5 1.95 -8.22 -35.15
N THR A 6 1.38 -9.10 -34.34
CA THR A 6 1.52 -10.55 -34.51
C THR A 6 0.83 -11.02 -35.79
N LEU A 7 -0.37 -10.51 -36.08
CA LEU A 7 -1.08 -10.80 -37.31
C LEU A 7 -0.32 -10.31 -38.56
N ILE A 8 0.26 -9.11 -38.53
CA ILE A 8 1.12 -8.60 -39.62
C ILE A 8 2.32 -9.52 -39.85
N LYS A 9 3.02 -9.95 -38.78
CA LYS A 9 4.17 -10.87 -38.91
C LYS A 9 3.77 -12.20 -39.51
N LYS A 10 2.60 -12.73 -39.14
CA LYS A 10 2.05 -13.98 -39.68
C LYS A 10 1.74 -13.87 -41.17
N LEU A 11 1.00 -12.84 -41.59
CA LEU A 11 0.62 -12.66 -43.00
C LEU A 11 1.83 -12.41 -43.92
N ILE A 12 2.85 -11.71 -43.44
CA ILE A 12 4.11 -11.53 -44.18
C ILE A 12 4.89 -12.85 -44.25
N GLY A 13 4.88 -13.66 -43.19
CA GLY A 13 5.49 -15.00 -43.20
C GLY A 13 4.78 -15.99 -44.13
N GLU A 14 3.48 -15.81 -44.36
CA GLU A 14 2.69 -16.54 -45.37
C GLU A 14 2.91 -16.04 -46.81
N GLY A 15 3.81 -15.07 -47.02
CA GLY A 15 4.19 -14.57 -48.35
C GLY A 15 3.29 -13.45 -48.90
N LYS A 16 2.34 -12.91 -48.11
CA LYS A 16 1.48 -11.81 -48.58
C LYS A 16 2.26 -10.52 -48.77
N THR A 17 1.91 -9.78 -49.81
CA THR A 17 2.50 -8.48 -50.12
C THR A 17 2.00 -7.39 -49.16
N TYR A 18 2.73 -6.28 -49.08
CA TYR A 18 2.33 -5.16 -48.23
C TYR A 18 0.93 -4.63 -48.59
N LYS A 19 0.59 -4.51 -49.88
CA LYS A 19 -0.73 -4.02 -50.32
C LYS A 19 -1.88 -4.92 -49.85
N GLU A 20 -1.69 -6.24 -49.87
CA GLU A 20 -2.69 -7.20 -49.40
C GLU A 20 -2.86 -7.12 -47.88
N VAL A 21 -1.75 -7.03 -47.13
CA VAL A 21 -1.79 -6.87 -45.67
C VAL A 21 -2.45 -5.53 -45.28
N GLN A 22 -2.21 -4.46 -46.05
CA GLN A 22 -2.88 -3.18 -45.85
C GLN A 22 -4.39 -3.29 -46.05
N LYS A 23 -4.84 -4.02 -47.07
CA LYS A 23 -6.26 -4.24 -47.38
C LYS A 23 -6.96 -5.14 -46.35
N ILE A 24 -6.29 -6.19 -45.88
CA ILE A 24 -6.82 -7.15 -44.89
C ILE A 24 -6.94 -6.51 -43.50
N ILE A 25 -5.91 -5.77 -43.05
CA ILE A 25 -5.84 -5.25 -41.67
C ILE A 25 -6.35 -3.80 -41.58
N GLY A 26 -6.48 -3.09 -42.70
CA GLY A 26 -6.84 -1.67 -42.74
C GLY A 26 -5.75 -0.80 -42.08
N CYS A 27 -4.50 -0.96 -42.52
CA CYS A 27 -3.37 -0.26 -41.92
C CYS A 27 -2.40 0.34 -42.94
N SER A 28 -1.55 1.27 -42.50
CA SER A 28 -0.55 1.89 -43.36
C SER A 28 0.67 0.99 -43.57
N ALA A 29 1.31 1.09 -44.74
CA ALA A 29 2.58 0.43 -45.03
C ALA A 29 3.66 0.76 -43.98
N LYS A 30 3.62 1.98 -43.41
CA LYS A 30 4.49 2.40 -42.29
C LYS A 30 4.27 1.53 -41.05
N MET A 31 3.02 1.20 -40.73
CA MET A 31 2.69 0.36 -39.58
C MET A 31 3.18 -1.08 -39.77
N ILE A 32 3.08 -1.61 -41.00
CA ILE A 32 3.62 -2.92 -41.39
C ILE A 32 5.14 -2.94 -41.20
N SER A 33 5.85 -1.97 -41.79
CA SER A 33 7.30 -1.85 -41.65
C SER A 33 7.74 -1.72 -40.19
N ASN A 34 7.05 -0.88 -39.42
CA ASN A 34 7.33 -0.70 -38.00
C ASN A 34 7.06 -1.98 -37.18
N ALA A 35 6.04 -2.78 -37.54
CA ALA A 35 5.73 -4.03 -36.87
C ALA A 35 6.79 -5.12 -37.13
N LEU A 36 7.32 -5.18 -38.36
CA LEU A 36 8.42 -6.09 -38.70
C LEU A 36 9.73 -5.69 -38.00
N LYS A 37 10.04 -4.39 -37.97
CA LYS A 37 11.22 -3.83 -37.27
C LYS A 37 11.08 -3.83 -35.75
N TRP A 38 9.89 -4.13 -35.21
CA TRP A 38 9.65 -4.08 -33.78
C TRP A 38 10.33 -5.23 -33.05
N ARG A 39 11.12 -4.87 -32.04
CA ARG A 39 11.74 -5.75 -31.06
C ARG A 39 11.30 -5.36 -29.65
N ALA A 40 11.19 -6.34 -28.76
CA ALA A 40 10.99 -6.06 -27.34
C ALA A 40 12.16 -5.21 -26.86
N LYS A 41 11.87 -3.96 -26.48
CA LYS A 41 12.89 -3.12 -25.84
C LYS A 41 12.95 -3.53 -24.38
N PRO A 42 14.16 -3.70 -23.80
CA PRO A 42 14.26 -3.85 -22.36
C PRO A 42 13.58 -2.66 -21.70
N GLU A 43 12.86 -2.91 -20.62
CA GLU A 43 12.11 -1.88 -19.90
C GLU A 43 13.11 -0.82 -19.40
N ARG A 44 13.23 0.28 -20.15
CA ARG A 44 13.97 1.46 -19.70
C ARG A 44 13.07 2.15 -18.70
N ARG A 45 13.06 1.65 -17.46
CA ARG A 45 12.44 2.36 -16.34
C ARG A 45 13.03 3.76 -16.30
N GLY A 46 12.18 4.74 -16.01
CA GLY A 46 12.51 6.16 -16.04
C GLY A 46 13.61 6.57 -15.06
N ARG A 47 13.46 7.75 -14.44
CA ARG A 47 14.52 8.30 -13.57
C ARG A 47 14.90 7.31 -12.45
N LYS A 48 16.20 7.01 -12.35
CA LYS A 48 16.75 6.16 -11.27
C LYS A 48 16.45 6.79 -9.90
N ARG A 49 16.27 5.92 -8.90
CA ARG A 49 16.05 6.34 -7.51
C ARG A 49 17.30 7.04 -6.97
N LYS A 50 17.11 8.09 -6.17
CA LYS A 50 18.19 8.72 -5.39
C LYS A 50 18.60 7.90 -4.15
N THR A 51 17.70 7.05 -3.64
CA THR A 51 17.98 6.21 -2.46
C THR A 51 18.58 4.88 -2.88
N THR A 52 19.47 4.36 -2.04
CA THR A 52 20.02 3.00 -2.16
C THR A 52 19.26 2.03 -1.25
N ILE A 53 19.41 0.73 -1.52
CA ILE A 53 18.80 -0.33 -0.68
C ILE A 53 19.26 -0.21 0.78
N LYS A 54 20.52 0.18 1.02
CA LYS A 54 21.06 0.39 2.38
C LYS A 54 20.36 1.56 3.09
N MET A 55 20.11 2.67 2.39
CA MET A 55 19.38 3.82 2.93
C MET A 55 17.94 3.44 3.28
N ASP A 56 17.25 2.72 2.38
CA ASP A 56 15.87 2.28 2.59
C ASP A 56 15.76 1.34 3.81
N ARG A 57 16.74 0.46 4.01
CA ARG A 57 16.85 -0.37 5.22
C ARG A 57 17.07 0.45 6.50
N ARG A 58 17.88 1.51 6.45
CA ARG A 58 18.08 2.41 7.61
C ARG A 58 16.79 3.16 7.96
N ILE A 59 16.11 3.71 6.95
CA ILE A 59 14.81 4.40 7.10
C ILE A 59 13.78 3.49 7.79
N THR A 60 13.62 2.27 7.26
CA THR A 60 12.63 1.32 7.79
C THR A 60 12.97 0.82 9.19
N ARG A 61 14.25 0.58 9.48
CA ARG A 61 14.69 0.17 10.82
C ARG A 61 14.38 1.24 11.87
N MET A 62 14.70 2.50 11.58
CA MET A 62 14.46 3.60 12.49
C MET A 62 12.95 3.79 12.77
N ALA A 63 12.12 3.75 11.73
CA ALA A 63 10.67 3.84 11.88
C ALA A 63 10.07 2.67 12.68
N LYS A 64 10.65 1.46 12.58
CA LYS A 64 10.22 0.29 13.39
C LYS A 64 10.65 0.40 14.85
N ALA A 65 11.85 0.93 15.11
CA ALA A 65 12.36 1.12 16.46
C ALA A 65 11.57 2.21 17.22
N GLN A 66 11.16 3.27 16.50
CA GLN A 66 10.43 4.41 17.07
C GLN A 66 9.18 4.69 16.23
N PRO A 67 8.04 4.03 16.50
CA PRO A 67 6.84 4.14 15.65
C PRO A 67 6.24 5.56 15.53
N MET A 68 6.56 6.45 16.47
CA MET A 68 6.08 7.85 16.49
C MET A 68 7.05 8.84 15.83
N ILE A 69 8.19 8.39 15.30
CA ILE A 69 9.17 9.29 14.70
C ILE A 69 8.64 9.90 13.39
N SER A 70 8.86 11.20 13.20
CA SER A 70 8.43 11.89 11.98
C SER A 70 9.37 11.61 10.81
N SER A 71 8.86 11.68 9.58
CA SER A 71 9.69 11.55 8.37
C SER A 71 10.78 12.63 8.25
N ARG A 72 10.58 13.79 8.88
CA ARG A 72 11.58 14.86 8.95
C ARG A 72 12.70 14.45 9.90
N MET A 73 12.37 14.00 11.11
CA MET A 73 13.37 13.49 12.04
C MET A 73 14.16 12.30 11.46
N ILE A 74 13.51 11.35 10.79
CA ILE A 74 14.23 10.25 10.11
C ILE A 74 15.23 10.79 9.08
N LYS A 75 14.82 11.79 8.27
CA LYS A 75 15.70 12.40 7.27
C LYS A 75 16.92 13.02 7.93
N ASP A 76 16.70 13.81 8.99
CA ASP A 76 17.74 14.61 9.62
C ASP A 76 18.66 13.71 10.47
N SER A 77 18.12 12.76 11.24
CA SER A 77 18.91 11.78 12.03
C SER A 77 19.73 10.81 11.18
N LEU A 78 19.34 10.56 9.93
CA LEU A 78 20.09 9.71 9.00
C LEU A 78 20.92 10.52 8.00
N GLU A 79 20.89 11.86 8.08
CA GLU A 79 21.57 12.81 7.20
C GLU A 79 21.34 12.50 5.72
N LEU A 80 20.09 12.18 5.35
CA LEU A 80 19.79 11.72 4.00
C LEU A 80 19.73 12.91 3.03
N PRO A 81 20.42 12.85 1.86
CA PRO A 81 20.40 13.88 0.84
C PRO A 81 19.12 13.78 -0.03
N VAL A 82 17.97 13.62 0.60
CA VAL A 82 16.66 13.46 -0.05
C VAL A 82 15.59 14.30 0.65
N SER A 83 14.49 14.56 -0.06
CA SER A 83 13.35 15.24 0.54
C SER A 83 12.62 14.35 1.55
N THR A 84 11.94 14.98 2.51
CA THR A 84 11.06 14.29 3.48
C THR A 84 9.95 13.47 2.79
N VAL A 85 9.46 13.94 1.63
CA VAL A 85 8.51 13.21 0.79
C VAL A 85 9.11 11.90 0.27
N THR A 86 10.40 11.89 -0.08
CA THR A 86 11.10 10.66 -0.52
C THR A 86 11.18 9.65 0.62
N VAL A 87 11.50 10.10 1.84
CA VAL A 87 11.49 9.24 3.03
C VAL A 87 10.11 8.64 3.26
N ARG A 88 9.04 9.45 3.17
CA ARG A 88 7.66 8.96 3.29
C ARG A 88 7.31 7.93 2.23
N ARG A 89 7.70 8.14 0.97
CA ARG A 89 7.50 7.17 -0.12
C ARG A 89 8.20 5.83 0.19
N ARG A 90 9.42 5.87 0.72
CA ARG A 90 10.16 4.65 1.13
C ARG A 90 9.49 3.92 2.28
N LEU A 91 8.91 4.64 3.24
CA LEU A 91 8.11 4.05 4.32
C LEU A 91 6.85 3.38 3.77
N CYS A 92 6.10 4.04 2.89
CA CYS A 92 4.91 3.45 2.26
C CYS A 92 5.25 2.20 1.43
N GLU A 93 6.34 2.22 0.65
CA GLU A 93 6.82 1.05 -0.10
C GLU A 93 7.20 -0.13 0.82
N ALA A 94 7.56 0.15 2.07
CA ALA A 94 7.81 -0.85 3.09
C ALA A 94 6.57 -1.18 3.95
N ASN A 95 5.37 -0.80 3.51
CA ASN A 95 4.10 -0.96 4.22
C ASN A 95 4.03 -0.29 5.60
N LEU A 96 4.80 0.79 5.81
CA LEU A 96 4.77 1.61 7.02
C LEU A 96 3.99 2.90 6.74
N PHE A 97 2.71 2.89 7.09
CA PHE A 97 1.81 4.02 6.92
C PHE A 97 1.69 4.83 8.20
N SER A 98 1.45 6.14 8.07
CA SER A 98 1.09 6.98 9.21
C SER A 98 -0.27 6.55 9.74
N ARG A 99 -0.38 6.39 11.06
CA ARG A 99 -1.60 6.05 11.78
C ARG A 99 -1.65 6.86 13.08
N ILE A 100 -2.86 7.12 13.56
CA ILE A 100 -3.08 7.75 14.86
C ILE A 100 -3.26 6.63 15.91
N PRO A 101 -2.49 6.62 17.01
CA PRO A 101 -2.70 5.67 18.10
C PRO A 101 -4.11 5.78 18.68
N ARG A 102 -4.74 4.64 18.99
CA ARG A 102 -6.03 4.61 19.70
C ARG A 102 -5.81 5.12 21.13
N LYS A 103 -6.60 6.11 21.55
CA LYS A 103 -6.65 6.55 22.95
C LYS A 103 -7.29 5.43 23.78
N VAL A 104 -6.53 4.86 24.72
CA VAL A 104 -7.01 3.80 25.62
C VAL A 104 -6.63 4.15 27.06
N PRO A 105 -7.43 3.75 28.06
CA PRO A 105 -7.05 3.90 29.45
C PRO A 105 -5.74 3.17 29.76
N LEU A 106 -4.90 3.77 30.60
CA LEU A 106 -3.66 3.14 31.02
C LEU A 106 -3.96 1.93 31.92
N LEU A 107 -3.59 0.73 31.46
CA LEU A 107 -3.75 -0.49 32.24
C LEU A 107 -2.54 -0.70 33.15
N LYS A 108 -2.80 -0.79 34.46
CA LYS A 108 -1.80 -1.26 35.45
C LYS A 108 -1.58 -2.77 35.28
N LYS A 109 -0.39 -3.28 35.66
CA LYS A 109 -0.05 -4.71 35.58
C LYS A 109 -1.14 -5.63 36.17
N ARG A 110 -1.69 -5.27 37.34
CA ARG A 110 -2.79 -5.99 38.00
C ARG A 110 -4.05 -6.12 37.13
N HIS A 111 -4.40 -5.07 36.36
CA HIS A 111 -5.58 -5.08 35.50
C HIS A 111 -5.36 -6.03 34.31
N VAL A 112 -4.16 -6.02 33.73
CA VAL A 112 -3.78 -6.92 32.64
C VAL A 112 -3.86 -8.38 33.09
N GLN A 113 -3.30 -8.70 34.26
CA GLN A 113 -3.35 -10.06 34.82
C GLN A 113 -4.79 -10.54 35.05
N LYS A 114 -5.63 -9.75 35.72
CA LYS A 114 -7.04 -10.12 35.97
C LYS A 114 -7.82 -10.32 34.67
N ARG A 115 -7.65 -9.42 33.69
CA ARG A 115 -8.31 -9.53 32.38
C ARG A 115 -7.86 -10.78 31.62
N LEU A 116 -6.56 -11.09 31.65
CA LEU A 116 -6.02 -12.29 31.01
C LEU A 116 -6.52 -13.56 31.67
N GLN A 117 -6.55 -13.60 33.02
CA GLN A 117 -7.06 -14.74 33.77
C GLN A 117 -8.53 -14.99 33.45
N PHE A 118 -9.37 -13.95 33.50
CA PHE A 118 -10.77 -14.03 33.10
C PHE A 118 -10.93 -14.56 31.68
N ALA A 119 -10.18 -14.01 30.70
CA ALA A 119 -10.24 -14.48 29.33
C ALA A 119 -9.85 -15.97 29.19
N LYS A 120 -8.83 -16.45 29.92
CA LYS A 120 -8.40 -17.85 29.89
C LYS A 120 -9.44 -18.79 30.52
N GLU A 121 -10.01 -18.43 31.65
CA GLU A 121 -11.05 -19.23 32.33
C GLU A 121 -12.32 -19.38 31.49
N HIS A 122 -12.60 -18.40 30.63
CA HIS A 122 -13.86 -18.29 29.89
C HIS A 122 -13.69 -18.54 28.38
N ILE A 123 -12.48 -18.82 27.88
CA ILE A 123 -12.20 -18.99 26.43
C ILE A 123 -13.00 -20.13 25.80
N ASN A 124 -13.21 -21.21 26.54
CA ASN A 124 -13.91 -22.42 26.10
C ASN A 124 -15.38 -22.44 26.52
N TRP A 125 -15.93 -21.32 27.00
CA TRP A 125 -17.34 -21.30 27.38
C TRP A 125 -18.24 -21.46 26.15
N PRO A 126 -19.25 -22.35 26.21
CA PRO A 126 -20.18 -22.53 25.11
C PRO A 126 -21.06 -21.28 24.94
N LYS A 127 -21.53 -21.06 23.72
CA LYS A 127 -22.30 -19.85 23.37
C LYS A 127 -23.59 -19.72 24.18
N GLU A 128 -24.20 -20.84 24.53
CA GLU A 128 -25.39 -20.96 25.37
C GLU A 128 -25.14 -20.35 26.75
N LYS A 129 -23.95 -20.57 27.31
CA LYS A 129 -23.55 -19.98 28.59
C LYS A 129 -23.42 -18.46 28.50
N TRP A 130 -22.83 -17.94 27.42
CA TRP A 130 -22.75 -16.49 27.20
C TRP A 130 -24.11 -15.83 27.03
N ARG A 131 -25.07 -16.52 26.40
CA ARG A 131 -26.45 -16.02 26.20
C ARG A 131 -27.24 -15.87 27.50
N ASN A 132 -26.90 -16.68 28.50
CA ASN A 132 -27.60 -16.67 29.79
C ASN A 132 -27.05 -15.60 30.75
N ILE A 133 -26.05 -14.81 30.34
CA ILE A 133 -25.46 -13.75 31.17
C ILE A 133 -26.12 -12.42 30.82
N LEU A 134 -26.73 -11.79 31.82
CA LEU A 134 -27.19 -10.40 31.72
C LEU A 134 -26.02 -9.46 31.96
N TRP A 135 -25.73 -8.60 30.99
CA TRP A 135 -24.69 -7.57 31.09
C TRP A 135 -25.34 -6.22 31.40
N THR A 136 -24.90 -5.58 32.48
CA THR A 136 -25.35 -4.24 32.88
C THR A 136 -24.15 -3.31 33.00
N ASP A 137 -24.27 -2.09 32.51
CA ASP A 137 -23.30 -1.01 32.69
C ASP A 137 -24.05 0.33 32.75
N GLU A 138 -23.46 1.31 33.43
CA GLU A 138 -24.04 2.65 33.56
C GLU A 138 -23.33 3.62 32.61
N SER A 139 -24.11 4.43 31.90
CA SER A 139 -23.57 5.46 31.00
C SER A 139 -24.21 6.81 31.27
N LYS A 140 -23.37 7.85 31.37
CA LYS A 140 -23.84 9.22 31.58
C LYS A 140 -24.41 9.79 30.28
N ILE A 141 -25.70 10.10 30.26
CA ILE A 141 -26.34 10.87 29.19
C ILE A 141 -26.30 12.34 29.59
N SER A 142 -25.56 13.16 28.83
CA SER A 142 -25.53 14.61 29.06
C SER A 142 -26.48 15.30 28.07
N PRO A 143 -27.42 16.16 28.52
CA PRO A 143 -28.27 16.92 27.61
C PRO A 143 -27.43 17.86 26.75
N ARG A 144 -27.89 18.12 25.52
CA ARG A 144 -27.23 19.11 24.65
C ARG A 144 -27.28 20.47 25.34
N LYS A 145 -26.16 21.19 25.40
CA LYS A 145 -26.16 22.58 25.84
C LYS A 145 -27.03 23.39 24.87
N PRO A 146 -27.93 24.26 25.34
CA PRO A 146 -28.63 25.18 24.46
C PRO A 146 -27.60 26.05 23.73
N PRO A 147 -27.90 26.48 22.48
CA PRO A 147 -27.03 27.40 21.78
C PRO A 147 -26.81 28.64 22.65
N SER A 148 -25.56 29.05 22.78
CA SER A 148 -25.20 30.32 23.42
C SER A 148 -25.90 31.44 22.66
N VAL A 149 -26.80 32.14 23.33
CA VAL A 149 -27.39 33.39 22.83
C VAL A 149 -26.37 34.47 23.15
N ASP A 150 -25.49 34.74 22.19
CA ASP A 150 -24.71 35.98 22.13
C ASP A 150 -25.44 36.96 21.20
#